data_AF-A0A9D5VD11-F1
#
_entry.id   AF-A0A9D5VD11-F1
#
_cell.length_a   1.000
_cell.length_b   1.000
_cell.length_c   1.000
_cell.angle_alpha   90.00
_cell.angle_beta   90.00
_cell.angle_gamma   90.00
#
_symmetry.space_group_name_H-M   'P 1'
#
loop_
_entity.id
_entity.type
_entity.pdbx_description
1 polymer ?
#
loop_
_entity_poly.entity_id
_entity_poly.type
_entity_poly.pdbx_seq_one_letter_code
_entity_poly.pdbx_strand_id
1 'polypeptide(L)' 'CRKVPRPVLKKTEWRTQQTNPVAATSGPFACNPLGRSSVPYEAGKEIPLTGEDFGFLIWRKRNCCAG' A
#
# COMPACT_ATOMS: atom_id res chain seq x y z
N CYS A 1 -6.79 20.74 -8.97
CA CYS A 1 -6.90 19.40 -8.31
C CYS A 1 -7.17 19.54 -6.81
N ARG A 2 -8.45 19.65 -6.40
CA ARG A 2 -8.82 19.86 -4.99
C ARG A 2 -9.15 18.53 -4.30
N LYS A 3 -8.94 18.46 -2.98
CA LYS A 3 -9.36 17.31 -2.16
C LYS A 3 -10.87 17.42 -1.96
N VAL A 4 -11.63 16.50 -2.54
CA VAL A 4 -13.07 16.36 -2.29
C VAL A 4 -13.33 15.14 -1.41
N PRO A 5 -14.29 15.21 -0.47
CA PRO A 5 -14.74 14.04 0.27
C PRO A 5 -15.25 12.99 -0.72
N ARG A 6 -14.76 11.76 -0.59
CA ARG A 6 -15.26 10.59 -1.34
C ARG A 6 -15.61 9.51 -0.32
N PRO A 7 -16.89 9.37 0.06
CA PRO A 7 -17.29 8.44 1.12
C PRO A 7 -17.15 6.98 0.67
N VAL A 8 -17.29 6.71 -0.62
CA VAL A 8 -17.06 5.38 -1.20
C VAL A 8 -15.63 5.31 -1.75
N LEU A 9 -14.88 4.31 -1.28
CA LEU A 9 -13.52 4.06 -1.71
C LEU A 9 -13.51 3.23 -3.01
N LYS A 10 -13.04 3.84 -4.10
CA LYS A 10 -12.80 3.13 -5.37
C LYS A 10 -11.44 2.43 -5.35
N LYS A 11 -11.41 1.11 -5.10
CA LYS A 11 -10.18 0.31 -4.89
C LYS A 11 -9.07 0.55 -5.93
N THR A 12 -9.41 0.73 -7.21
CA THR A 12 -8.43 0.96 -8.28
C THR A 12 -7.67 2.29 -8.20
N GLU A 13 -8.14 3.23 -7.37
CA GLU A 13 -7.43 4.48 -7.10
C GLU A 13 -6.44 4.37 -5.93
N TRP A 14 -6.33 3.20 -5.29
CA TRP A 14 -5.52 3.01 -4.10
C TRP A 14 -4.59 1.82 -4.24
N ARG A 15 -3.38 1.98 -3.70
CA ARG A 15 -2.41 0.88 -3.59
C ARG A 15 -1.70 0.97 -2.25
N THR A 16 -1.25 -0.17 -1.75
CA THR A 16 -0.47 -0.29 -0.52
C THR A 16 0.96 -0.70 -0.85
N GLN A 17 1.89 -0.23 -0.01
CA GLN A 17 3.30 -0.57 -0.05
C GLN A 17 3.73 -0.93 1.37
N GLN A 18 4.33 -2.10 1.56
CA GLN A 18 4.89 -2.47 2.84
C GLN A 18 6.16 -1.64 3.12
N THR A 19 6.27 -1.11 4.33
CA THR A 19 7.35 -0.22 4.78
C THR A 19 8.14 -0.81 5.95
N ASN A 20 7.46 -1.54 6.85
CA ASN A 20 8.08 -2.23 7.98
C ASN A 20 7.71 -3.73 7.92
N PRO A 21 8.58 -4.64 8.39
CA PRO A 21 10.00 -4.42 8.75
C PRO A 21 10.95 -4.38 7.54
N VAL A 22 10.55 -5.00 6.43
CA VAL A 22 11.31 -4.97 5.17
C VAL A 22 10.48 -4.25 4.11
N ALA A 23 10.94 -3.08 3.69
CA ALA A 23 10.25 -2.26 2.71
C ALA A 23 10.17 -2.93 1.34
N ALA A 24 8.95 -3.07 0.80
CA ALA A 24 8.73 -3.54 -0.57
C ALA A 24 8.84 -2.35 -1.53
N THR A 25 10.05 -2.04 -2.01
CA THR A 25 10.31 -0.91 -2.92
C THR A 25 10.39 -1.32 -4.40
N SER A 26 10.55 -2.61 -4.68
CA SER A 26 10.66 -3.15 -6.04
C SER A 26 9.98 -4.53 -6.18
N GLY A 27 9.86 -5.00 -7.42
CA GLY A 27 9.24 -6.30 -7.72
C GLY A 27 7.71 -6.31 -7.64
N PRO A 28 7.09 -7.50 -7.73
CA PRO A 28 5.64 -7.66 -7.87
C PRO A 28 4.83 -7.20 -6.65
N PHE A 29 5.47 -7.09 -5.47
CA PHE A 29 4.83 -6.70 -4.22
C PHE A 29 5.11 -5.25 -3.80
N ALA A 30 5.77 -4.46 -4.65
CA ALA A 30 6.00 -3.03 -4.36
C ALA A 30 4.72 -2.19 -4.39
N CYS A 31 3.69 -2.65 -5.12
CA CYS A 31 2.45 -1.92 -5.34
C CYS A 31 1.26 -2.89 -5.33
N ASN A 32 0.70 -3.16 -4.15
CA ASN A 32 -0.44 -4.05 -4.02
C ASN A 32 -1.77 -3.28 -4.11
N PRO A 33 -2.81 -3.80 -4.78
CA PRO A 33 -4.13 -3.19 -4.77
C PRO A 33 -4.79 -3.36 -3.40
N LEU A 34 -5.63 -2.39 -3.03
CA LEU A 34 -6.36 -2.47 -1.76
C LEU A 34 -7.40 -3.61 -1.80
N GLY A 35 -7.37 -4.47 -0.78
CA GLY A 35 -8.29 -5.62 -0.64
C GLY A 35 -7.76 -6.95 -1.18
N ARG A 36 -6.50 -7.01 -1.63
CA ARG A 36 -5.78 -8.27 -1.85
C ARG A 36 -5.23 -8.79 -0.52
N SER A 37 -5.13 -10.12 -0.36
CA SER A 37 -4.35 -10.74 0.72
C SER A 37 -2.92 -10.17 0.68
N SER A 38 -2.33 -9.69 1.77
CA SER A 38 -2.08 -10.39 3.01
C SER A 38 -0.68 -10.99 3.04
N VAL A 39 -0.73 -12.19 3.60
CA VAL A 39 0.13 -13.35 3.43
C VAL A 39 1.22 -13.27 2.36
N PRO A 40 0.98 -13.09 1.05
CA PRO A 40 2.04 -13.28 0.05
C PRO A 40 3.14 -12.22 0.12
N TYR A 41 2.81 -10.99 0.54
CA TYR A 41 3.79 -9.93 0.65
C TYR A 41 4.48 -9.89 2.02
N GLU A 42 3.84 -10.44 3.06
CA GLU A 42 4.38 -10.55 4.44
C GLU A 42 5.26 -11.78 4.62
N ALA A 43 5.04 -12.82 3.81
CA ALA A 43 5.76 -14.08 3.88
C ALA A 43 7.28 -13.86 3.86
N GLY A 44 7.95 -14.39 4.88
CA GLY A 44 9.41 -14.31 5.03
C GLY A 44 9.94 -12.92 5.40
N LYS A 45 9.06 -11.98 5.76
CA LYS A 45 9.46 -10.64 6.21
C LYS A 45 9.23 -10.40 7.69
N GLU A 46 8.59 -11.31 8.41
CA GLU A 46 8.50 -11.23 9.87
C GLU A 46 9.89 -11.47 10.48
N ILE A 47 10.35 -10.54 11.33
CA ILE A 47 11.65 -10.64 12.00
C ILE A 47 11.41 -10.79 13.50
N PRO A 48 11.81 -11.92 14.13
CA PRO A 48 11.60 -12.12 15.56
C PRO A 48 12.21 -10.98 16.39
N LEU A 49 11.55 -10.61 17.49
CA LEU A 49 11.98 -9.59 18.47
C LEU A 49 12.04 -8.13 17.98
N THR A 50 12.19 -7.87 16.68
CA THR A 50 12.50 -6.53 16.14
C THR A 50 11.60 -6.07 14.99
N GLY A 51 10.81 -6.98 14.40
CA GLY A 51 10.01 -6.70 13.21
C GLY A 51 8.80 -7.61 13.07
N GLU A 52 8.03 -7.74 14.15
CA GLU A 52 6.79 -8.53 14.17
C GLU A 52 5.58 -7.68 13.68
N ASP A 53 5.73 -6.35 13.70
CA ASP A 53 4.72 -5.41 13.22
C ASP A 53 4.91 -5.05 11.74
N PHE A 54 3.83 -5.11 10.97
CA PHE A 54 3.81 -4.70 9.57
C PHE A 54 3.29 -3.27 9.39
N GLY A 55 4.09 -2.45 8.69
CA GLY A 55 3.72 -1.08 8.35
C GLY A 55 3.36 -0.95 6.88
N PHE A 56 2.26 -0.25 6.54
CA PHE A 56 1.84 0.00 5.16
C PHE A 56 1.72 1.48 4.85
N LEU A 57 2.32 1.90 3.74
CA LEU A 57 2.08 3.18 3.11
C LEU A 57 0.95 3.06 2.09
N ILE A 58 -0.10 3.88 2.25
CA ILE A 58 -1.25 3.92 1.35
C ILE A 58 -1.07 5.07 0.36
N TRP A 59 -1.04 4.72 -0.92
CA TRP A 59 -1.00 5.68 -2.02
C TRP A 59 -2.40 5.90 -2.59
N ARG A 60 -2.71 7.16 -2.91
CA ARG A 60 -3.95 7.55 -3.59
C ARG A 60 -3.63 8.15 -4.95
N LYS A 61 -4.12 7.52 -6.02
CA LYS A 61 -4.12 8.09 -7.36
C LYS A 61 -5.08 9.30 -7.41
N ARG A 62 -4.60 10.39 -7.97
CA ARG A 62 -5.41 11.57 -8.29
C ARG A 62 -5.18 11.92 -9.75
N ASN A 63 -6.25 11.85 -10.54
CA ASN A 63 -6.23 12.34 -11.91
C ASN A 63 -6.54 13.83 -11.85
N CYS A 64 -5.49 14.64 -11.92
CA CYS A 64 -5.58 16.08 -11.99
C CYS A 64 -5.46 16.48 -13.47
N CYS A 65 -6.40 17.27 -13.99
CA CYS A 65 -6.16 17.96 -15.26
C CYS A 65 -5.09 19.04 -15.04
N ALA A 66 -4.16 19.15 -15.98
CA ALA A 66 -3.22 20.26 -16.04
C ALA A 66 -3.91 21.38 -16.84
N GLY A 67 -4.73 22.19 -16.15
CA GLY A 67 -5.61 23.18 -16.77
C GLY A 67 -7.04 22.97 -16.32
#